data_AF-M1MXJ9-F1
#
_entry.id   AF-M1MXJ9-F1
#
_cell.length_a   1.000
_cell.length_b   1.000
_cell.length_c   1.000
_cell.angle_alpha   90.00
_cell.angle_beta   90.00
_cell.angle_gamma   90.00
#
_symmetry.space_group_name_H-M   'P 1'
#
loop_
_entity.id
_entity.type
_entity.pdbx_description
1 polymer ?
#
loop_
_entity_poly.entity_id
_entity_poly.type
_entity_poly.pdbx_seq_one_letter_code
_entity_poly.pdbx_strand_id
1 'polypeptide(L)'
;MILVNCAWKQEDIIKHVESIMVDNEKAFKLVKVEGIRILFDTQVEDMKSIKLIKAAIKNIKGYQALAVDVVPVVNNSMFEGYTKLL
;
A
#
# COMPACT_ATOMS: atom_id res chain seq x y z
N MET A 1 2.22 -8.55 4.28
CA MET A 1 2.21 -7.94 2.93
C MET A 1 0.95 -7.12 2.71
N ILE A 2 1.07 -6.00 1.99
CA ILE A 2 -0.05 -5.15 1.55
C ILE A 2 -0.01 -5.04 0.03
N LEU A 3 -1.18 -5.12 -0.58
CA LEU A 3 -1.41 -4.76 -1.97
C LEU A 3 -1.88 -3.30 -2.07
N VAL A 4 -1.30 -2.57 -3.01
CA VAL A 4 -1.82 -1.29 -3.50
C VAL A 4 -2.19 -1.45 -4.96
N ASN A 5 -3.48 -1.34 -5.28
CA ASN A 5 -3.98 -1.31 -6.65
C ASN A 5 -4.02 0.13 -7.13
N CYS A 6 -3.20 0.46 -8.14
CA CYS A 6 -3.31 1.70 -8.88
C CYS A 6 -2.62 1.57 -10.24
N ALA A 7 -3.28 1.97 -11.32
CA ALA A 7 -2.68 1.93 -12.66
C ALA A 7 -1.73 3.11 -12.95
N TRP A 8 -1.87 4.23 -12.23
CA TRP A 8 -1.21 5.50 -12.53
C TRP A 8 -0.29 5.89 -11.40
N LYS A 9 0.77 6.65 -11.70
CA LYS A 9 1.72 7.19 -10.72
C LYS A 9 2.31 6.12 -9.78
N GLN A 10 2.51 4.90 -10.30
CA GLN A 10 3.01 3.79 -9.49
C GLN A 10 4.38 4.10 -8.88
N GLU A 11 5.28 4.73 -9.62
CA GLU A 11 6.60 5.16 -9.11
C GLU A 11 6.49 6.15 -7.95
N ASP A 12 5.60 7.15 -8.06
CA ASP A 12 5.35 8.10 -6.96
C ASP A 12 4.76 7.38 -5.74
N ILE A 13 3.82 6.46 -5.95
CA ILE A 13 3.23 5.65 -4.88
C ILE A 13 4.31 4.83 -4.18
N ILE A 14 5.14 4.10 -4.94
CA ILE A 14 6.26 3.31 -4.40
C ILE A 14 7.17 4.18 -3.56
N LYS A 15 7.60 5.33 -4.10
CA LYS A 15 8.49 6.26 -3.39
C LYS A 15 7.89 6.76 -2.08
N HIS A 16 6.61 7.15 -2.09
CA HIS A 16 5.95 7.64 -0.88
C HIS A 16 5.75 6.52 0.15
N VAL A 17 5.35 5.33 -0.28
CA VAL A 17 5.13 4.18 0.61
C VAL A 17 6.44 3.68 1.24
N GLU A 18 7.52 3.53 0.47
CA GLU A 18 8.82 3.11 1.01
C GLU A 18 9.51 4.19 1.88
N SER A 19 9.02 5.43 1.84
CA SER A 19 9.50 6.52 2.70
C SER A 19 8.86 6.54 4.10
N ILE A 20 7.81 5.73 4.32
CA ILE A 20 7.12 5.68 5.61
C ILE A 20 8.03 5.03 6.66
N MET A 21 8.27 5.76 7.75
CA MET A 21 9.04 5.30 8.90
C MET A 21 8.12 5.00 10.07
N VAL A 22 8.32 3.85 10.72
CA VAL A 22 7.68 3.46 11.98
C VAL A 22 8.80 3.01 12.91
N ASP A 23 8.87 3.59 14.12
CA ASP A 23 9.90 3.26 15.11
C ASP A 23 11.35 3.36 14.56
N ASN A 24 11.60 4.38 13.72
CA ASN A 24 12.87 4.64 13.01
C ASN A 24 13.29 3.57 11.99
N GLU A 25 12.39 2.67 11.59
CA GLU A 25 12.63 1.69 10.52
C GLU A 25 11.69 1.91 9.33
N LYS A 26 12.12 1.48 8.14
CA LYS A 26 11.26 1.51 6.94
C LYS A 26 10.11 0.53 7.13
N ALA A 27 8.89 1.05 7.19
CA ALA A 27 7.70 0.26 7.48
C ALA A 27 7.28 -0.65 6.30
N PHE A 28 7.66 -0.28 5.08
CA PHE A 28 7.27 -0.98 3.86
C PHE A 28 8.46 -1.18 2.93
N LYS A 29 8.51 -2.33 2.27
CA LYS A 29 9.51 -2.66 1.25
C LYS A 29 8.82 -3.15 0.00
N LEU A 30 9.18 -2.61 -1.17
CA LEU A 30 8.64 -3.10 -2.44
C LEU A 30 9.04 -4.56 -2.66
N VAL A 31 8.06 -5.40 -2.99
CA VAL A 31 8.26 -6.79 -3.37
C VAL A 31 8.24 -6.94 -4.89
N LYS A 32 7.17 -6.46 -5.53
CA LYS A 32 7.01 -6.50 -6.99
C LYS A 32 5.88 -5.59 -7.48
N VAL A 33 5.89 -5.35 -8.79
CA VAL A 33 4.82 -4.66 -9.54
C VAL A 33 4.32 -5.60 -10.64
N GLU A 34 3.01 -5.83 -10.71
CA GLU A 34 2.36 -6.69 -11.69
C GLU A 34 1.09 -6.03 -12.25
N GLY A 35 1.20 -5.41 -13.42
CA GLY A 35 0.11 -4.61 -14.00
C GLY A 35 -0.24 -3.45 -13.08
N ILE A 36 -1.47 -3.40 -12.56
CA ILE A 36 -1.93 -2.35 -11.64
C ILE A 36 -1.57 -2.64 -10.16
N ARG A 37 -1.02 -3.81 -9.87
CA ARG A 37 -0.78 -4.31 -8.51
C ARG A 37 0.63 -3.97 -8.08
N ILE A 38 0.75 -3.27 -6.95
CA ILE A 38 2.02 -2.97 -6.29
C ILE A 38 1.99 -3.70 -4.95
N LEU A 39 2.93 -4.64 -4.75
CA LEU A 39 3.00 -5.43 -3.52
C LEU A 39 4.13 -4.93 -2.64
N PHE A 40 3.81 -4.67 -1.37
CA PHE A 40 4.76 -4.29 -0.34
C PHE A 40 4.79 -5.35 0.76
N ASP A 41 5.98 -5.65 1.24
CA ASP A 41 6.16 -6.37 2.48
C ASP A 41 6.15 -5.38 3.67
N THR A 42 5.67 -5.84 4.81
CA THR A 42 5.57 -5.03 6.02
C THR A 42 5.42 -5.90 7.26
N GLN A 43 6.01 -5.42 8.37
CA GLN A 43 5.81 -5.97 9.71
C GLN A 43 4.73 -5.21 10.50
N VAL A 44 4.17 -4.15 9.92
CA VAL A 44 3.14 -3.33 10.55
C VAL A 44 1.77 -4.00 10.39
N GLU A 45 0.98 -4.01 11.47
CA GLU A 45 -0.37 -4.59 11.49
C GLU A 45 -1.27 -4.04 10.36
N ASP A 46 -2.05 -4.91 9.73
CA ASP A 46 -2.85 -4.64 8.53
C ASP A 46 -3.60 -3.29 8.55
N MET A 47 -4.40 -3.04 9.60
CA MET A 47 -5.22 -1.82 9.67
C MET A 47 -4.38 -0.55 9.83
N LYS A 48 -3.27 -0.63 10.56
CA LYS A 48 -2.32 0.48 10.70
C LYS A 48 -1.60 0.70 9.37
N SER A 49 -1.21 -0.37 8.69
CA SER A 49 -0.56 -0.33 7.38
C SER A 49 -1.41 0.36 6.32
N ILE A 50 -2.69 -0.01 6.23
CA ILE A 50 -3.65 0.60 5.30
C ILE A 50 -3.80 2.10 5.55
N LYS A 51 -3.90 2.51 6.82
CA LYS A 51 -4.00 3.94 7.19
C LYS A 51 -2.75 4.72 6.80
N LEU A 52 -1.56 4.18 7.08
CA LEU A 52 -0.28 4.81 6.76
C LEU A 52 -0.10 4.97 5.24
N ILE A 53 -0.35 3.91 4.47
CA ILE A 53 -0.24 3.95 3.01
C ILE A 53 -1.23 4.95 2.41
N LYS A 54 -2.50 4.92 2.83
CA LYS A 54 -3.51 5.88 2.35
C LYS A 54 -3.11 7.32 2.69
N ALA A 55 -2.53 7.56 3.87
CA ALA A 55 -2.02 8.89 4.25
C ALA A 55 -0.83 9.32 3.38
N ALA A 56 0.11 8.42 3.08
CA ALA A 56 1.26 8.73 2.22
C ALA A 56 0.83 9.04 0.78
N ILE A 57 -0.12 8.28 0.23
CA ILE A 57 -0.65 8.50 -1.13
C ILE A 57 -1.39 9.83 -1.24
N LYS A 58 -2.07 10.28 -0.18
CA LYS A 58 -2.73 11.60 -0.14
C LYS A 58 -1.76 12.78 -0.29
N ASN A 59 -0.46 12.58 -0.08
CA ASN A 59 0.56 13.61 -0.29
C ASN A 59 1.02 13.71 -1.75
N ILE A 60 0.62 12.76 -2.61
CA ILE A 60 0.93 12.81 -4.04
C ILE A 60 0.05 13.87 -4.71
N LYS A 61 0.67 14.79 -5.46
CA LYS A 61 -0.07 15.82 -6.19
C LYS A 61 -1.09 15.18 -7.14
N GLY A 62 -2.37 15.54 -7.00
CA GLY A 62 -3.46 15.00 -7.81
C GLY A 62 -3.92 13.59 -7.40
N TYR A 63 -3.62 13.14 -6.16
CA TYR A 63 -4.04 11.82 -5.67
C TYR A 63 -5.56 11.58 -5.78
N GLN A 64 -6.37 12.64 -5.75
CA GLN A 64 -7.83 12.54 -5.85
C GLN A 64 -8.30 11.91 -7.16
N ALA A 65 -7.50 12.02 -8.22
CA ALA A 65 -7.78 11.39 -9.51
C ALA A 65 -7.27 9.94 -9.60
N LEU A 66 -6.50 9.48 -8.60
CA LEU A 66 -5.99 8.13 -8.56
C LEU A 66 -7.07 7.22 -7.96
N ALA A 67 -7.59 6.30 -8.78
CA ALA A 67 -8.38 5.18 -8.28
C ALA A 67 -7.44 4.20 -7.55
N VAL A 68 -7.26 4.43 -6.25
CA VAL A 68 -6.35 3.66 -5.38
C VAL A 68 -7.15 2.80 -4.44
N ASP A 69 -6.80 1.53 -4.40
CA ASP A 69 -7.28 0.59 -3.40
C ASP A 69 -6.10 -0.04 -2.64
N VAL A 70 -6.26 -0.25 -1.33
CA VAL A 70 -5.21 -0.72 -0.43
C VAL A 70 -5.76 -1.83 0.44
N VAL A 71 -5.21 -3.03 0.29
CA VAL A 71 -5.78 -4.27 0.82
C VAL A 71 -4.68 -5.14 1.42
N PRO A 72 -4.85 -5.70 2.63
CA PRO A 72 -3.89 -6.64 3.18
C PRO A 72 -3.94 -7.97 2.43
N VAL A 73 -2.79 -8.63 2.28
CA VAL A 73 -2.76 -9.99 1.74
C VAL A 73 -2.81 -10.97 2.92
N VAL A 74 -3.88 -11.74 3.01
CA VAL A 74 -4.15 -12.68 4.13
C VAL A 74 -4.13 -14.10 3.58
N ASN A 75 -3.38 -15.01 4.18
CA ASN A 75 -3.24 -16.41 3.69
C ASN A 75 -2.87 -16.51 2.20
N ASN A 76 -2.03 -15.59 1.71
CA ASN A 76 -1.68 -15.47 0.29
C ASN A 76 -2.87 -15.14 -0.65
N SER A 77 -3.99 -14.71 -0.08
CA SER A 77 -5.22 -14.31 -0.76
C SER A 77 -5.47 -12.82 -0.56
N MET A 78 -5.69 -12.09 -1.67
CA MET A 78 -6.11 -10.68 -1.62
C MET A 78 -7.62 -10.55 -1.35
N PHE A 79 -8.40 -11.58 -1.70
CA PHE A 79 -9.86 -11.59 -1.50
C PHE A 79 -10.22 -11.62 -0.03
N GLU A 80 -9.52 -12.44 0.75
CA GLU A 80 -9.63 -12.49 2.20
C GLU A 80 -9.20 -11.17 2.86
N GLY A 81 -8.39 -10.37 2.18
CA GLY A 81 -8.02 -9.04 2.64
C GLY A 81 -9.20 -8.06 2.70
N TYR A 82 -10.15 -8.17 1.76
CA TYR A 82 -11.31 -7.29 1.72
C TYR A 82 -12.29 -7.53 2.87
N THR A 83 -12.35 -8.74 3.43
CA THR A 83 -13.22 -9.01 4.59
C THR A 83 -12.73 -8.30 5.85
N LYS A 84 -11.45 -7.94 5.93
CA LYS A 84 -10.90 -7.10 7.01
C LYS A 84 -11.22 -5.61 6.86
N LEU A 85 -11.75 -5.18 5.73
CA LEU A 85 -12.10 -3.79 5.44
C LEU A 85 -13.58 -3.47 5.76
N LEU A 86 -14.40 -4.49 6.01
CA LEU A 86 -15.83 -4.41 6.37
C LEU A 86 -15.99 -4.48 7.90
#